data_AF-A0A662EGJ9-F1
#
_entry.id   AF-A0A662EGJ9-F1
#
_cell.length_a   1.000
_cell.length_b   1.000
_cell.length_c   1.000
_cell.angle_alpha   90.00
_cell.angle_beta   90.00
_cell.angle_gamma   90.00
#
_symmetry.space_group_name_H-M   'P 1'
#
loop_
_entity.id
_entity.type
_entity.pdbx_description
1 polymer ?
#
loop_
_entity_poly.entity_id
_entity_poly.type
_entity_poly.pdbx_seq_one_letter_code
_entity_poly.pdbx_strand_id
1 'polypeptide(L)'
;MALREALRGVEARRVAVDDALAARAVLLLQAALPGASFSLASPLLKKLRMRKGPGELELMERAAAIADRSFTKLVENVSFLGRTEREVARDLEAIVLEEGAQGMAFETLVASGPNSALPHHRAGNRPIERGDVVILDFGCRVSGYCSDITRTVVCGKPTSLVQRIHEIVLEAQEEGVRAARPGVPAQEVDRAVRGIIARAGFGERFIHRTGHGIGLEVHEDPYIVEGNPLSLEEGMTFSVEPGIYLPGEFGIRVEDIVVVESGGARRLNRCPRELVRLD
;
A
#
# COMPACT_ATOMS: atom_id res chain seq x y z
N MET A 1 -9.94 23.34 -31.43
CA MET A 1 -9.36 23.22 -32.79
C MET A 1 -8.19 22.24 -32.83
N ALA A 2 -7.19 22.38 -31.94
CA ALA A 2 -6.00 21.50 -31.93
C ALA A 2 -6.30 19.98 -31.92
N LEU A 3 -7.26 19.49 -31.14
CA LEU A 3 -7.58 18.06 -31.09
C LEU A 3 -8.14 17.51 -32.42
N ARG A 4 -9.05 18.25 -33.09
CA ARG A 4 -9.60 17.84 -34.38
C ARG A 4 -8.54 17.85 -35.49
N GLU A 5 -7.57 18.74 -35.38
CA GLU A 5 -6.44 18.78 -36.29
C GLU A 5 -5.47 17.63 -36.05
N ALA A 6 -5.14 17.33 -34.79
CA ALA A 6 -4.31 16.19 -34.41
C ALA A 6 -4.94 14.83 -34.79
N LEU A 7 -6.27 14.75 -34.85
CA LEU A 7 -7.00 13.55 -35.27
C LEU A 7 -7.35 13.54 -36.77
N ARG A 8 -6.88 14.51 -37.55
CA ARG A 8 -7.15 14.55 -38.99
C ARG A 8 -6.54 13.32 -39.67
N GLY A 9 -7.38 12.54 -40.36
CA GLY A 9 -6.97 11.31 -41.04
C GLY A 9 -6.93 10.07 -40.12
N VAL A 10 -7.26 10.20 -38.84
CA VAL A 10 -7.41 9.05 -37.94
C VAL A 10 -8.80 8.43 -38.13
N GLU A 11 -8.85 7.26 -38.77
CA GLU A 11 -10.07 6.45 -38.87
C GLU A 11 -10.14 5.42 -37.73
N ALA A 12 -10.54 5.86 -36.55
CA ALA A 12 -10.77 4.97 -35.42
C ALA A 12 -12.25 4.60 -35.27
N ARG A 13 -12.58 3.31 -35.35
CA ARG A 13 -13.94 2.79 -35.08
C ARG A 13 -14.18 2.49 -33.59
N ARG A 14 -13.10 2.18 -32.86
CA ARG A 14 -13.12 1.87 -31.42
C ARG A 14 -11.97 2.60 -30.75
N VAL A 15 -12.27 3.39 -29.73
CA VAL A 15 -11.30 4.16 -28.96
C VAL A 15 -11.40 3.75 -27.51
N ALA A 16 -10.31 3.22 -26.97
CA ALA A 16 -10.20 2.96 -25.54
C ALA A 16 -9.59 4.18 -24.86
N VAL A 17 -10.21 4.67 -23.78
CA VAL A 17 -9.73 5.82 -23.00
C VAL A 17 -9.39 5.40 -21.58
N ASP A 18 -8.40 6.07 -20.99
CA ASP A 18 -8.01 5.84 -19.61
C ASP A 18 -9.16 6.13 -18.62
N ASP A 19 -9.22 5.39 -17.51
CA ASP A 19 -10.29 5.53 -16.50
C ASP A 19 -10.32 6.94 -15.88
N ALA A 20 -9.15 7.58 -15.76
CA ALA A 20 -8.98 8.90 -15.17
C ALA A 20 -9.05 10.03 -16.19
N LEU A 21 -9.28 9.73 -17.48
CA LEU A 21 -9.38 10.78 -18.50
C LEU A 21 -10.57 11.69 -18.18
N ALA A 22 -10.28 12.96 -17.91
CA ALA A 22 -11.29 13.93 -17.52
C ALA A 22 -12.48 13.94 -18.51
N ALA A 23 -13.71 13.94 -17.99
CA ALA A 23 -14.92 13.88 -18.81
C ALA A 23 -14.93 14.91 -19.95
N ARG A 24 -14.41 16.11 -19.70
CA ARG A 24 -14.24 17.15 -20.74
C ARG A 24 -13.41 16.66 -21.93
N ALA A 25 -12.31 15.96 -21.69
CA ALA A 25 -11.47 15.42 -22.76
C ALA A 25 -12.20 14.31 -23.53
N VAL A 26 -12.93 13.43 -22.83
CA VAL A 26 -13.77 12.39 -23.46
C VAL A 26 -14.83 13.01 -24.37
N LEU A 27 -15.56 14.03 -23.90
CA LEU A 27 -16.58 14.72 -24.70
C LEU A 27 -16.00 15.40 -25.93
N LEU A 28 -14.80 15.99 -25.83
CA LEU A 28 -14.11 16.58 -26.97
C LEU A 28 -13.64 15.52 -27.98
N LEU A 29 -13.19 14.35 -27.51
CA LEU A 29 -12.84 13.21 -28.36
C LEU A 29 -14.06 12.66 -29.09
N GLN A 30 -15.19 12.48 -28.39
CA GLN A 30 -16.45 12.05 -29.00
C GLN A 30 -16.93 13.02 -30.08
N ALA A 31 -16.83 14.33 -29.83
CA ALA A 31 -17.19 15.36 -30.81
C ALA A 31 -16.21 15.45 -32.00
N ALA A 32 -14.98 14.92 -31.86
CA ALA A 32 -14.00 14.86 -32.93
C ALA A 32 -14.08 13.55 -33.73
N LEU A 33 -14.52 12.46 -33.10
CA LEU A 33 -14.66 11.12 -33.68
C LEU A 33 -16.11 10.61 -33.53
N PRO A 34 -17.10 11.24 -34.17
CA PRO A 34 -18.51 10.94 -33.96
C PRO A 34 -18.92 9.52 -34.41
N GLY A 35 -18.12 8.86 -35.25
CA GLY A 35 -18.34 7.48 -35.69
C GLY A 35 -17.65 6.40 -34.83
N ALA A 36 -16.94 6.80 -33.77
CA ALA A 36 -16.22 5.87 -32.91
C ALA A 36 -17.05 5.46 -31.69
N SER A 37 -16.97 4.19 -31.28
CA SER A 37 -17.41 3.76 -29.95
C SER A 37 -16.28 3.91 -28.93
N PHE A 38 -16.63 4.29 -27.70
CA PHE A 38 -15.67 4.48 -26.61
C PHE A 38 -15.81 3.40 -25.54
N SER A 39 -14.69 2.92 -25.03
CA SER A 39 -14.61 1.98 -23.91
C SER A 39 -13.47 2.36 -22.97
N LEU A 40 -13.45 1.77 -21.77
CA LEU A 40 -12.30 1.92 -20.88
C LEU A 40 -11.11 1.13 -21.42
N ALA A 41 -9.91 1.71 -21.30
CA ALA A 41 -8.65 1.06 -21.64
C ALA A 41 -8.18 0.11 -20.53
N SER A 42 -8.69 0.28 -19.31
CA SER A 42 -8.22 -0.47 -18.16
C SER A 42 -8.36 -1.99 -18.25
N PRO A 43 -9.39 -2.61 -18.86
CA PRO A 43 -9.42 -4.06 -19.00
C PRO A 43 -8.25 -4.62 -19.83
N LEU A 44 -7.69 -3.80 -20.73
CA LEU A 44 -6.50 -4.13 -21.51
C LEU A 44 -5.22 -3.82 -20.73
N LEU A 45 -5.12 -2.61 -20.16
CA LEU A 45 -3.91 -2.12 -19.51
C LEU A 45 -3.61 -2.85 -18.19
N LYS A 46 -4.63 -3.20 -17.41
CA LYS A 46 -4.48 -3.91 -16.12
C LYS A 46 -3.70 -5.21 -16.29
N LYS A 47 -3.98 -5.99 -17.35
CA LYS A 47 -3.25 -7.26 -17.62
C LYS A 47 -1.77 -7.07 -17.93
N LEU A 48 -1.41 -5.92 -18.51
CA LEU A 48 -0.01 -5.58 -18.80
C LEU A 48 0.68 -5.05 -17.55
N ARG A 49 0.03 -4.13 -16.83
CA ARG A 49 0.58 -3.46 -15.63
C ARG A 49 0.66 -4.35 -14.40
N MET A 50 -0.21 -5.36 -14.29
CA MET A 50 -0.16 -6.31 -13.17
C MET A 50 1.19 -7.02 -13.10
N ARG A 51 1.79 -7.39 -14.23
CA ARG A 51 3.06 -8.14 -14.28
C ARG A 51 4.22 -7.19 -14.61
N LYS A 52 5.05 -6.92 -13.62
CA LYS A 52 6.17 -5.99 -13.74
C LYS A 52 7.33 -6.69 -14.45
N GLY A 53 7.90 -6.02 -15.45
CA GLY A 53 9.17 -6.40 -16.05
C GLY A 53 10.37 -6.07 -15.14
N PRO A 54 11.56 -6.57 -15.47
CA PRO A 54 12.75 -6.39 -14.64
C PRO A 54 13.10 -4.92 -14.32
N GLY A 55 12.96 -4.02 -15.31
CA GLY A 55 13.22 -2.60 -15.10
C GLY A 55 12.18 -1.90 -14.22
N GLU A 56 10.94 -2.37 -14.22
CA GLU A 56 9.89 -1.86 -13.32
C GLU A 56 10.17 -2.31 -11.88
N LEU A 57 10.52 -3.59 -11.70
CA LEU A 57 10.89 -4.14 -10.40
C LEU A 57 12.13 -3.45 -9.81
N GLU A 58 13.14 -3.12 -10.60
CA GLU A 58 14.30 -2.36 -10.14
C GLU A 58 13.89 -0.99 -9.56
N LEU A 59 12.96 -0.29 -10.21
CA LEU A 59 12.47 1.01 -9.73
C LEU A 59 11.66 0.85 -8.43
N MET A 60 10.83 -0.19 -8.33
CA MET A 60 10.06 -0.49 -7.13
C MET A 60 10.95 -0.91 -5.96
N GLU A 61 12.00 -1.70 -6.21
CA GLU A 61 13.00 -2.07 -5.19
C GLU A 61 13.75 -0.85 -4.67
N ARG A 62 14.09 0.09 -5.55
CA ARG A 62 14.68 1.37 -5.15
C ARG A 62 13.72 2.19 -4.29
N ALA A 63 12.44 2.26 -4.66
CA ALA A 63 11.41 2.96 -3.87
C ALA A 63 11.21 2.30 -2.50
N ALA A 64 11.18 0.97 -2.42
CA ALA A 64 11.08 0.23 -1.16
C ALA A 64 12.31 0.47 -0.27
N ALA A 65 13.51 0.46 -0.85
CA ALA A 65 14.75 0.71 -0.12
C ALA A 65 14.84 2.14 0.44
N ILE A 66 14.28 3.15 -0.25
CA ILE A 66 14.14 4.50 0.29
C ILE A 66 13.21 4.47 1.51
N ALA A 67 12.01 3.90 1.35
CA ALA A 67 11.04 3.82 2.45
C ALA A 67 11.61 3.11 3.69
N ASP A 68 12.32 1.99 3.50
CA ASP A 68 13.01 1.26 4.58
C ASP A 68 14.02 2.14 5.33
N ARG A 69 14.89 2.86 4.60
CA ARG A 69 15.89 3.75 5.21
C ARG A 69 15.24 4.93 5.91
N SER A 70 14.16 5.46 5.35
CA SER A 70 13.39 6.56 5.96
C SER A 70 12.73 6.13 7.26
N PHE A 71 12.14 4.93 7.32
CA PHE A 71 11.61 4.38 8.56
C PHE A 71 12.71 4.27 9.63
N THR A 72 13.84 3.64 9.30
CA THR A 72 14.97 3.49 10.23
C THR A 72 15.46 4.85 10.75
N LYS A 73 15.69 5.82 9.84
CA LYS A 73 16.11 7.16 10.23
C LYS A 73 15.10 7.88 11.12
N LEU A 74 13.81 7.72 10.85
CA LEU A 74 12.76 8.33 11.65
C LEU A 74 12.81 7.79 13.09
N VAL A 75 12.79 6.47 13.26
CA VAL A 75 12.74 5.85 14.60
C VAL A 75 14.03 6.03 15.39
N GLU A 76 15.17 6.20 14.72
CA GLU A 76 16.47 6.43 15.38
C GLU A 76 16.70 7.90 15.77
N ASN A 77 16.19 8.86 14.98
CA ASN A 77 16.59 10.26 15.11
C ASN A 77 15.47 11.22 15.52
N VAL A 78 14.20 10.78 15.50
CA VAL A 78 13.05 11.64 15.78
C VAL A 78 12.33 11.18 17.04
N SER A 79 12.22 12.08 18.02
CA SER A 79 11.38 11.84 19.20
C SER A 79 9.91 12.06 18.85
N PHE A 80 9.04 11.15 19.31
CA PHE A 80 7.60 11.20 19.04
C PHE A 80 6.82 11.83 20.19
N LEU A 81 7.26 11.63 21.43
CA LEU A 81 6.53 12.04 22.63
C LEU A 81 6.27 13.54 22.66
N GLY A 82 5.01 13.91 22.90
CA GLY A 82 4.53 15.29 22.95
C GLY A 82 4.38 15.96 21.58
N ARG A 83 4.84 15.34 20.49
CA ARG A 83 4.65 15.84 19.14
C ARG A 83 3.32 15.38 18.58
N THR A 84 2.75 16.17 17.69
CA THR A 84 1.54 15.78 16.98
C THR A 84 1.83 14.76 15.89
N GLU A 85 0.84 13.96 15.55
CA GLU A 85 0.89 13.04 14.40
C GLU A 85 1.36 13.75 13.12
N ARG A 86 0.86 14.97 12.86
CA ARG A 86 1.25 15.76 11.70
C ARG A 86 2.72 16.19 11.72
N GLU A 87 3.27 16.50 12.89
CA GLU A 87 4.68 16.86 13.00
C GLU A 87 5.58 15.66 12.70
N VAL A 88 5.21 14.47 13.16
CA VAL A 88 5.94 13.23 12.84
C VAL A 88 5.78 12.89 11.36
N ALA A 89 4.59 13.03 10.78
CA ALA A 89 4.35 12.83 9.36
C ALA A 89 5.23 13.73 8.49
N ARG A 90 5.29 15.03 8.82
CA ARG A 90 6.13 16.00 8.11
C ARG A 90 7.62 15.65 8.16
N ASP A 91 8.10 15.21 9.33
CA ASP A 91 9.50 14.83 9.47
C ASP A 91 9.81 13.56 8.68
N LEU A 92 8.89 12.59 8.66
CA LEU A 92 9.02 11.40 7.82
C LEU A 92 9.05 11.76 6.32
N GLU A 93 8.17 12.63 5.86
CA GLU A 93 8.15 13.12 4.47
C GLU A 93 9.46 13.84 4.10
N ALA A 94 9.99 14.67 5.00
CA ALA A 94 11.28 15.32 4.79
C ALA A 94 12.41 14.29 4.64
N ILE A 95 12.46 13.28 5.52
CA ILE A 95 13.44 12.20 5.45
C ILE A 95 13.31 11.40 4.14
N VAL A 96 12.08 11.11 3.69
CA VAL A 96 11.83 10.40 2.42
C VAL A 96 12.38 11.18 1.21
N LEU A 97 12.20 12.50 1.20
CA LEU A 97 12.75 13.36 0.16
C LEU A 97 14.28 13.45 0.21
N GLU A 98 14.85 13.55 1.42
CA GLU A 98 16.31 13.54 1.64
C GLU A 98 16.96 12.22 1.20
N GLU A 99 16.24 11.09 1.31
CA GLU A 99 16.64 9.78 0.82
C GLU A 99 16.58 9.63 -0.71
N GLY A 100 16.12 10.66 -1.42
CA GLY A 100 16.16 10.75 -2.89
C GLY A 100 14.86 10.34 -3.58
N ALA A 101 13.72 10.30 -2.87
CA ALA A 101 12.43 10.10 -3.51
C ALA A 101 12.05 11.30 -4.39
N GLN A 102 11.27 11.05 -5.45
CA GLN A 102 10.66 12.13 -6.25
C GLN A 102 9.49 12.82 -5.51
N GLY A 103 8.96 12.16 -4.49
CA GLY A 103 7.79 12.58 -3.74
C GLY A 103 7.15 11.40 -3.02
N MET A 104 6.14 11.70 -2.22
CA MET A 104 5.31 10.70 -1.57
C MET A 104 4.41 9.99 -2.58
N ALA A 105 4.13 8.72 -2.33
CA ALA A 105 3.21 7.94 -3.16
C ALA A 105 1.73 8.28 -2.85
N PHE A 106 1.45 8.60 -1.58
CA PHE A 106 0.15 9.00 -1.03
C PHE A 106 0.35 9.88 0.23
N GLU A 107 -0.73 10.38 0.83
CA GLU A 107 -0.67 11.18 2.06
C GLU A 107 -0.17 10.32 3.24
N THR A 108 0.94 10.73 3.88
CA THR A 108 1.54 10.00 4.98
C THR A 108 0.57 9.86 6.15
N LEU A 109 0.33 8.63 6.57
CA LEU A 109 -0.51 8.31 7.70
C LEU A 109 0.36 8.12 8.95
N VAL A 110 0.06 8.91 9.97
CA VAL A 110 0.55 8.72 11.34
C VAL A 110 -0.66 8.69 12.25
N ALA A 111 -0.90 7.55 12.90
CA ALA A 111 -2.07 7.33 13.73
C ALA A 111 -1.65 6.81 15.10
N SER A 112 -1.92 7.59 16.15
CA SER A 112 -1.44 7.37 17.51
C SER A 112 -2.57 7.06 18.50
N GLY A 113 -2.31 6.14 19.43
CA GLY A 113 -3.27 5.76 20.46
C GLY A 113 -4.60 5.33 19.84
N PRO A 114 -5.76 5.89 20.28
CA PRO A 114 -7.07 5.56 19.71
C PRO A 114 -7.20 5.79 18.20
N ASN A 115 -6.43 6.72 17.61
CA ASN A 115 -6.47 6.96 16.18
C ASN A 115 -5.89 5.79 15.39
N SER A 116 -4.96 5.02 15.96
CA SER A 116 -4.41 3.82 15.31
C SER A 116 -5.48 2.73 15.09
N ALA A 117 -6.62 2.79 15.79
CA ALA A 117 -7.75 1.90 15.55
C ALA A 117 -8.59 2.25 14.29
N LEU A 118 -8.24 3.33 13.58
CA LEU A 118 -8.89 3.78 12.36
C LEU A 118 -7.97 3.46 11.16
N PRO A 119 -8.32 2.48 10.30
CA PRO A 119 -7.41 1.98 9.25
C PRO A 119 -6.89 3.06 8.30
N HIS A 120 -7.70 4.08 8.03
CA HIS A 120 -7.42 5.17 7.07
C HIS A 120 -7.40 6.56 7.74
N HIS A 121 -6.94 6.63 9.00
CA HIS A 121 -6.75 7.91 9.69
C HIS A 121 -5.83 8.85 8.90
N ARG A 122 -6.01 10.16 9.04
CA ARG A 122 -5.07 11.15 8.50
C ARG A 122 -4.34 11.83 9.65
N ALA A 123 -3.04 12.05 9.50
CA ALA A 123 -2.20 12.64 10.54
C ALA A 123 -2.81 13.94 11.09
N GLY A 124 -3.22 13.88 12.36
CA GLY A 124 -3.96 14.94 13.03
C GLY A 124 -3.10 15.83 13.93
N ASN A 125 -3.79 16.60 14.78
CA ASN A 125 -3.17 17.45 15.80
C ASN A 125 -3.08 16.75 17.17
N ARG A 126 -3.43 15.45 17.28
CA ARG A 126 -3.33 14.73 18.55
C ARG A 126 -1.85 14.61 18.93
N PRO A 127 -1.43 15.07 20.13
CA PRO A 127 -0.10 14.79 20.64
C PRO A 127 0.07 13.30 20.92
N ILE A 128 1.23 12.75 20.59
CA ILE A 128 1.60 11.37 20.87
C ILE A 128 2.04 11.28 22.34
N GLU A 129 1.43 10.36 23.07
CA GLU A 129 1.57 10.18 24.50
C GLU A 129 2.36 8.92 24.83
N ARG A 130 2.90 8.85 26.05
CA ARG A 130 3.55 7.64 26.55
C ARG A 130 2.52 6.52 26.70
N GLY A 131 2.81 5.37 26.11
CA GLY A 131 1.95 4.20 26.03
C GLY A 131 1.27 4.05 24.67
N ASP A 132 1.31 5.07 23.81
CA ASP A 132 0.66 5.01 22.51
C ASP A 132 1.30 3.97 21.59
N VAL A 133 0.43 3.22 20.93
CA VAL A 133 0.73 2.53 19.69
C VAL A 133 0.64 3.54 18.56
N VAL A 134 1.61 3.56 17.66
CA VAL A 134 1.66 4.48 16.52
C VAL A 134 1.83 3.69 15.23
N ILE A 135 0.84 3.75 14.35
CA ILE A 135 0.94 3.24 12.98
C ILE A 135 1.56 4.33 12.11
N LEU A 136 2.60 3.95 11.37
CA LEU A 136 3.26 4.73 10.34
C LEU A 136 3.03 4.02 9.01
N ASP A 137 2.25 4.63 8.12
CA ASP A 137 1.92 4.09 6.80
C ASP A 137 2.25 5.14 5.74
N PHE A 138 3.20 4.81 4.89
CA PHE A 138 3.80 5.74 3.94
C PHE A 138 4.46 5.02 2.78
N GLY A 139 4.66 5.75 1.69
CA GLY A 139 5.32 5.25 0.50
C GLY A 139 5.91 6.38 -0.31
N CYS A 140 6.83 6.06 -1.22
CA CYS A 140 7.51 7.06 -2.04
C CYS A 140 7.51 6.69 -3.52
N ARG A 141 7.87 7.65 -4.39
CA ARG A 141 7.96 7.46 -5.84
C ARG A 141 9.39 7.49 -6.37
N VAL A 142 9.71 6.54 -7.24
CA VAL A 142 10.94 6.50 -8.03
C VAL A 142 10.60 6.26 -9.51
N SER A 143 10.93 7.23 -10.36
CA SER A 143 10.58 7.27 -11.78
C SER A 143 9.12 6.87 -12.07
N GLY A 144 8.19 7.36 -11.24
CA GLY A 144 6.77 7.08 -11.34
C GLY A 144 6.28 5.82 -10.61
N TYR A 145 7.16 4.90 -10.20
CA TYR A 145 6.77 3.69 -9.45
C TYR A 145 6.69 3.94 -7.96
N CYS A 146 5.66 3.39 -7.31
CA CYS A 146 5.40 3.53 -5.89
C CYS A 146 6.06 2.42 -5.07
N SER A 147 6.45 2.77 -3.84
CA SER A 147 6.50 1.85 -2.71
C SER A 147 5.30 2.08 -1.79
N ASP A 148 5.10 1.11 -0.90
CA ASP A 148 4.18 1.19 0.23
C ASP A 148 4.82 0.46 1.42
N ILE A 149 4.59 0.94 2.63
CA ILE A 149 5.03 0.28 3.85
C ILE A 149 4.24 0.80 5.05
N THR A 150 3.75 -0.15 5.84
CA THR A 150 3.23 0.10 7.17
C THR A 150 4.10 -0.57 8.23
N ARG A 151 4.47 0.20 9.25
CA ARG A 151 5.09 -0.29 10.49
C ARG A 151 4.35 0.27 11.69
N THR A 152 4.30 -0.53 12.75
CA THR A 152 3.76 -0.12 14.04
C THR A 152 4.89 0.03 15.05
N VAL A 153 4.91 1.14 15.77
CA VAL A 153 5.85 1.41 16.87
C VAL A 153 5.08 1.67 18.17
N VAL A 154 5.76 1.62 19.31
CA VAL A 154 5.19 1.94 20.63
C VAL A 154 6.03 2.97 21.36
N CYS A 155 5.38 4.00 21.90
CA CYS A 155 6.04 5.03 22.70
C CYS A 155 6.11 4.59 24.17
N GLY A 156 7.24 4.03 24.60
CA GLY A 156 7.43 3.45 25.93
C GLY A 156 7.22 1.93 25.96
N LYS A 157 6.87 1.39 27.13
CA LYS A 157 6.74 -0.06 27.30
C LYS A 157 5.40 -0.56 26.74
N PRO A 158 5.39 -1.51 25.78
CA PRO A 158 4.14 -2.10 25.31
C PRO A 158 3.47 -2.93 26.39
N THR A 159 2.14 -2.93 26.37
CA THR A 159 1.35 -3.85 27.20
C THR A 159 1.42 -5.27 26.62
N SER A 160 1.07 -6.28 27.43
CA SER A 160 0.99 -7.66 26.97
C SER A 160 -0.03 -7.84 25.83
N LEU A 161 -1.10 -7.04 25.81
CA LEU A 161 -2.09 -7.06 24.74
C LEU A 161 -1.52 -6.50 23.43
N VAL A 162 -0.77 -5.38 23.49
CA VAL A 162 -0.09 -4.81 22.31
C VAL A 162 0.90 -5.82 21.72
N GLN A 163 1.73 -6.44 22.56
CA GLN A 163 2.68 -7.47 22.11
C GLN A 163 1.98 -8.66 21.46
N ARG A 164 0.94 -9.19 22.11
CA ARG A 164 0.16 -10.32 21.59
C ARG A 164 -0.50 -10.01 20.25
N ILE A 165 -1.13 -8.85 20.11
CA ILE A 165 -1.78 -8.45 18.85
C ILE A 165 -0.75 -8.27 17.74
N HIS A 166 0.39 -7.66 18.06
CA HIS A 166 1.49 -7.51 17.11
C HIS A 166 2.01 -8.87 16.61
N GLU A 167 2.23 -9.83 17.51
CA GLU A 167 2.65 -11.19 17.16
C GLU A 167 1.63 -11.89 16.23
N ILE A 168 0.33 -11.76 16.51
CA ILE A 168 -0.74 -12.31 15.66
C ILE A 168 -0.71 -11.66 14.27
N VAL A 169 -0.60 -10.33 14.20
CA VAL A 169 -0.54 -9.60 12.92
C VAL A 169 0.70 -10.03 12.13
N LEU A 170 1.84 -10.17 12.79
CA LEU A 170 3.08 -10.61 12.15
C LEU A 170 2.98 -12.06 11.65
N GLU A 171 2.43 -12.97 12.45
CA GLU A 171 2.17 -14.36 12.02
C GLU A 171 1.25 -14.40 10.80
N ALA A 172 0.17 -13.61 10.82
CA ALA A 172 -0.76 -13.50 9.71
C ALA A 172 -0.08 -12.96 8.45
N GLN A 173 0.78 -11.93 8.59
CA GLN A 173 1.52 -11.35 7.47
C GLN A 173 2.48 -12.35 6.84
N GLU A 174 3.24 -13.08 7.67
CA GLU A 174 4.17 -14.11 7.21
C GLU A 174 3.43 -15.25 6.49
N GLU A 175 2.24 -15.63 6.96
CA GLU A 175 1.40 -16.63 6.28
C GLU A 175 0.85 -16.10 4.95
N GLY A 176 0.43 -14.84 4.87
CA GLY A 176 0.02 -14.21 3.62
C GLY A 176 1.14 -14.21 2.57
N VAL A 177 2.35 -13.83 2.96
CA VAL A 177 3.51 -13.87 2.06
C VAL A 177 3.85 -15.31 1.64
N ARG A 178 3.74 -16.30 2.54
CA ARG A 178 3.99 -17.72 2.22
C ARG A 178 2.96 -18.29 1.23
N ALA A 179 1.70 -17.89 1.36
CA ALA A 179 0.60 -18.32 0.51
C ALA A 179 0.67 -17.72 -0.90
N ALA A 180 1.26 -16.53 -1.05
CA ALA A 180 1.44 -15.87 -2.33
C ALA A 180 2.42 -16.62 -3.25
N ARG A 181 1.88 -17.33 -4.25
CA ARG A 181 2.65 -18.13 -5.22
C ARG A 181 1.96 -18.13 -6.59
N PRO A 182 2.67 -18.41 -7.69
CA PRO A 182 2.06 -18.57 -9.00
C PRO A 182 0.91 -19.60 -8.98
N GLY A 183 -0.19 -19.27 -9.64
CA GLY A 183 -1.39 -20.11 -9.74
C GLY A 183 -2.36 -20.00 -8.55
N VAL A 184 -1.91 -19.52 -7.38
CA VAL A 184 -2.77 -19.34 -6.20
C VAL A 184 -3.77 -18.21 -6.46
N PRO A 185 -5.09 -18.40 -6.26
CA PRO A 185 -6.05 -17.32 -6.35
C PRO A 185 -5.82 -16.24 -5.28
N ALA A 186 -6.01 -14.97 -5.63
CA ALA A 186 -5.83 -13.83 -4.71
C ALA A 186 -6.63 -13.96 -3.40
N GLN A 187 -7.85 -14.51 -3.47
CA GLN A 187 -8.67 -14.79 -2.28
C GLN A 187 -8.03 -15.81 -1.31
N GLU A 188 -7.22 -16.76 -1.79
CA GLU A 188 -6.60 -17.76 -0.90
C GLU A 188 -5.53 -17.13 -0.01
N VAL A 189 -4.83 -16.11 -0.50
CA VAL A 189 -3.89 -15.32 0.31
C VAL A 189 -4.65 -14.58 1.42
N ASP A 190 -5.77 -13.93 1.09
CA ASP A 190 -6.62 -13.25 2.08
C ASP A 190 -7.22 -14.22 3.11
N ARG A 191 -7.67 -15.41 2.68
CA ARG A 191 -8.16 -16.48 3.56
C ARG A 191 -7.08 -16.97 4.53
N ALA A 192 -5.84 -17.13 4.06
CA ALA A 192 -4.74 -17.56 4.90
C ALA A 192 -4.47 -16.56 6.04
N VAL A 193 -4.43 -15.27 5.69
CA VAL A 193 -4.29 -14.15 6.64
C VAL A 193 -5.47 -14.07 7.62
N ARG A 194 -6.70 -14.01 7.10
CA ARG A 194 -7.92 -13.95 7.92
C ARG A 194 -8.04 -15.15 8.85
N GLY A 195 -7.64 -16.33 8.40
CA GLY A 195 -7.69 -17.57 9.17
C GLY A 195 -6.85 -17.50 10.44
N ILE A 196 -5.64 -16.93 10.38
CA ILE A 196 -4.76 -16.73 11.54
C ILE A 196 -5.44 -15.78 12.55
N ILE A 197 -5.88 -14.61 12.08
CA ILE A 197 -6.49 -13.58 12.93
C ILE A 197 -7.80 -14.09 13.56
N ALA A 198 -8.63 -14.83 12.81
CA ALA A 198 -9.87 -15.40 13.30
C ALA A 198 -9.62 -16.46 14.38
N ARG A 199 -8.67 -17.37 14.19
CA ARG A 199 -8.29 -18.39 15.19
C ARG A 199 -7.77 -17.76 16.48
N ALA A 200 -7.13 -16.59 16.39
CA ALA A 200 -6.68 -15.84 17.55
C ALA A 200 -7.80 -15.09 18.31
N GLY A 201 -9.03 -15.11 17.79
CA GLY A 201 -10.20 -14.46 18.38
C GLY A 201 -10.43 -13.01 17.94
N PHE A 202 -9.73 -12.54 16.90
CA PHE A 202 -9.78 -11.15 16.42
C PHE A 202 -10.39 -11.00 15.02
N GLY A 203 -11.10 -12.01 14.52
CA GLY A 203 -11.64 -12.02 13.15
C GLY A 203 -12.50 -10.79 12.82
N GLU A 204 -13.39 -10.37 13.73
CA GLU A 204 -14.23 -9.17 13.56
C GLU A 204 -13.44 -7.85 13.65
N ARG A 205 -12.16 -7.91 14.03
CA ARG A 205 -11.26 -6.75 14.16
C ARG A 205 -10.34 -6.57 12.96
N PHE A 206 -10.38 -7.47 11.98
CA PHE A 206 -9.71 -7.30 10.69
C PHE A 206 -10.70 -6.88 9.61
N ILE A 207 -10.82 -5.57 9.41
CA ILE A 207 -11.96 -4.91 8.75
C ILE A 207 -11.68 -4.40 7.33
N HIS A 208 -10.50 -4.68 6.78
CA HIS A 208 -10.15 -4.33 5.40
C HIS A 208 -9.60 -5.55 4.66
N ARG A 209 -9.31 -5.40 3.37
CA ARG A 209 -8.66 -6.42 2.52
C ARG A 209 -7.22 -6.71 2.98
N THR A 210 -6.69 -7.88 2.66
CA THR A 210 -5.28 -8.23 2.96
C THR A 210 -4.28 -7.42 2.16
N GLY A 211 -4.67 -6.91 0.98
CA GLY A 211 -3.80 -6.02 0.23
C GLY A 211 -4.32 -5.66 -1.16
N HIS A 212 -3.48 -4.99 -1.92
CA HIS A 212 -3.76 -4.50 -3.27
C HIS A 212 -2.51 -4.50 -4.15
N GLY A 213 -2.71 -4.50 -5.46
CA GLY A 213 -1.63 -4.32 -6.41
C GLY A 213 -1.02 -2.94 -6.28
N ILE A 214 0.26 -2.84 -6.64
CA ILE A 214 1.01 -1.59 -6.63
C ILE A 214 1.98 -1.55 -7.80
N GLY A 215 2.21 -0.37 -8.36
CA GLY A 215 3.12 -0.16 -9.49
C GLY A 215 3.27 1.33 -9.77
N LEU A 216 2.73 1.78 -10.91
CA LEU A 216 2.64 3.22 -11.22
C LEU A 216 1.62 3.93 -10.32
N GLU A 217 0.60 3.19 -9.88
CA GLU A 217 -0.40 3.63 -8.91
C GLU A 217 -0.19 2.90 -7.59
N VAL A 218 -0.51 3.57 -6.48
CA VAL A 218 -0.47 2.96 -5.14
C VAL A 218 -1.48 1.82 -5.05
N HIS A 219 -2.70 2.07 -5.54
CA HIS A 219 -3.76 1.09 -5.64
C HIS A 219 -3.98 0.71 -7.10
N GLU A 220 -3.61 -0.51 -7.47
CA GLU A 220 -3.96 -1.14 -8.75
C GLU A 220 -4.33 -2.62 -8.52
N ASP A 221 -4.69 -3.34 -9.60
CA ASP A 221 -4.89 -4.80 -9.51
C ASP A 221 -3.54 -5.53 -9.30
N PRO A 222 -3.52 -6.73 -8.68
CA PRO A 222 -4.67 -7.46 -8.14
C PRO A 222 -5.05 -7.07 -6.71
N TYR A 223 -6.35 -7.06 -6.38
CA TYR A 223 -6.80 -6.93 -5.00
C TYR A 223 -6.74 -8.27 -4.25
N ILE A 224 -6.05 -8.30 -3.11
CA ILE A 224 -5.92 -9.49 -2.26
C ILE A 224 -7.06 -9.49 -1.25
N VAL A 225 -8.18 -10.10 -1.65
CA VAL A 225 -9.44 -10.07 -0.91
C VAL A 225 -10.27 -11.31 -1.20
N GLU A 226 -11.02 -11.78 -0.19
CA GLU A 226 -12.06 -12.79 -0.32
C GLU A 226 -12.98 -12.52 -1.53
N GLY A 227 -13.25 -13.56 -2.32
CA GLY A 227 -14.09 -13.46 -3.51
C GLY A 227 -13.38 -13.03 -4.79
N ASN A 228 -12.08 -12.74 -4.77
CA ASN A 228 -11.27 -12.53 -5.97
C ASN A 228 -10.62 -13.84 -6.46
N PRO A 229 -11.11 -14.47 -7.55
CA PRO A 229 -10.59 -15.73 -8.06
C PRO A 229 -9.37 -15.58 -8.97
N LEU A 230 -8.86 -14.37 -9.19
CA LEU A 230 -7.71 -14.12 -10.07
C LEU A 230 -6.49 -14.90 -9.58
N SER A 231 -5.96 -15.79 -10.42
CA SER A 231 -4.70 -16.50 -10.16
C SER A 231 -3.53 -15.55 -10.21
N LEU A 232 -2.71 -15.57 -9.16
CA LEU A 232 -1.46 -14.83 -9.10
C LEU A 232 -0.48 -15.39 -10.15
N GLU A 233 0.28 -14.49 -10.79
CA GLU A 233 1.27 -14.83 -11.81
C GLU A 233 2.62 -14.18 -11.49
N GLU A 234 3.69 -14.72 -12.05
CA GLU A 234 5.04 -14.15 -11.88
C GLU A 234 5.10 -12.68 -12.33
N GLY A 235 5.84 -11.88 -11.57
CA GLY A 235 5.95 -10.43 -11.76
C GLY A 235 4.79 -9.63 -11.18
N MET A 236 3.73 -10.26 -10.65
CA MET A 236 2.70 -9.52 -9.91
C MET A 236 3.22 -8.95 -8.61
N THR A 237 2.92 -7.68 -8.35
CA THR A 237 3.32 -6.97 -7.13
C THR A 237 2.11 -6.47 -6.37
N PHE A 238 2.08 -6.66 -5.05
CA PHE A 238 0.98 -6.24 -4.18
C PHE A 238 1.42 -6.11 -2.72
N SER A 239 0.65 -5.38 -1.91
CA SER A 239 0.79 -5.32 -0.46
C SER A 239 0.29 -6.59 0.23
N VAL A 240 0.94 -6.97 1.33
CA VAL A 240 0.41 -7.92 2.32
C VAL A 240 0.42 -7.22 3.66
N GLU A 241 -0.75 -6.70 4.05
CA GLU A 241 -0.90 -5.64 5.06
C GLU A 241 -1.95 -5.96 6.14
N PRO A 242 -1.96 -7.15 6.79
CA PRO A 242 -2.95 -7.42 7.82
C PRO A 242 -2.93 -6.40 8.96
N GLY A 243 -4.10 -6.16 9.53
CA GLY A 243 -4.22 -5.36 10.73
C GLY A 243 -5.36 -5.79 11.65
N ILE A 244 -5.18 -5.52 12.94
CA ILE A 244 -6.19 -5.71 13.98
C ILE A 244 -6.47 -4.35 14.61
N TYR A 245 -7.75 -3.96 14.65
CA TYR A 245 -8.17 -2.65 15.15
C TYR A 245 -9.16 -2.80 16.29
N LEU A 246 -8.82 -2.28 17.47
CA LEU A 246 -9.66 -2.24 18.66
C LEU A 246 -10.25 -0.83 18.82
N PRO A 247 -11.53 -0.61 18.48
CA PRO A 247 -12.12 0.72 18.45
C PRO A 247 -12.00 1.45 19.80
N GLY A 248 -11.48 2.67 19.76
CA GLY A 248 -11.27 3.50 20.96
C GLY A 248 -10.02 3.16 21.77
N GLU A 249 -9.28 2.10 21.41
CA GLU A 249 -8.07 1.68 22.09
C GLU A 249 -6.85 1.90 21.20
N PHE A 250 -6.57 0.98 20.28
CA PHE A 250 -5.46 1.06 19.33
C PHE A 250 -5.67 0.08 18.17
N GLY A 251 -4.86 0.21 17.12
CA GLY A 251 -4.72 -0.77 16.06
C GLY A 251 -3.27 -1.06 15.76
N ILE A 252 -3.03 -2.20 15.12
CA ILE A 252 -1.70 -2.63 14.67
C ILE A 252 -1.83 -3.10 13.24
N ARG A 253 -0.96 -2.60 12.36
CA ARG A 253 -0.81 -3.05 10.98
C ARG A 253 0.67 -3.23 10.66
N VAL A 254 0.98 -4.26 9.89
CA VAL A 254 2.32 -4.54 9.36
C VAL A 254 2.16 -4.88 7.89
N GLU A 255 2.94 -4.22 7.04
CA GLU A 255 2.80 -4.35 5.59
C GLU A 255 4.15 -4.46 4.91
N ASP A 256 4.24 -5.37 3.94
CA ASP A 256 5.29 -5.33 2.94
C ASP A 256 4.66 -5.40 1.54
N ILE A 257 5.31 -4.78 0.57
CA ILE A 257 5.12 -5.08 -0.84
C ILE A 257 5.90 -6.36 -1.17
N VAL A 258 5.22 -7.26 -1.88
CA VAL A 258 5.83 -8.47 -2.42
C VAL A 258 5.76 -8.50 -3.94
N VAL A 259 6.69 -9.23 -4.56
CA VAL A 259 6.63 -9.66 -5.95
C VAL A 259 6.49 -11.18 -6.00
N VAL A 260 5.57 -11.68 -6.82
CA VAL A 260 5.41 -13.13 -7.07
C VAL A 260 6.52 -13.60 -8.01
N GLU A 261 7.30 -14.58 -7.57
CA GLU A 261 8.34 -15.26 -8.35
C GLU A 261 8.03 -16.76 -8.45
N SER A 262 8.80 -17.49 -9.25
CA SER A 262 8.57 -18.93 -9.50
C SER A 262 8.58 -19.79 -8.23
N GLY A 263 9.37 -19.42 -7.21
CA GLY A 263 9.46 -20.09 -5.91
C GLY A 263 8.45 -19.62 -4.86
N GLY A 264 7.65 -18.59 -5.17
CA GLY A 264 6.76 -17.91 -4.23
C GLY A 264 7.02 -16.41 -4.19
N ALA A 265 6.43 -15.72 -3.21
CA ALA A 265 6.58 -14.28 -3.09
C ALA A 265 7.89 -13.87 -2.42
N ARG A 266 8.53 -12.83 -2.97
CA ARG A 266 9.69 -12.15 -2.39
C ARG A 266 9.30 -10.74 -1.95
N ARG A 267 9.72 -10.35 -0.75
CA ARG A 267 9.51 -9.00 -0.22
C ARG A 267 10.42 -7.98 -0.90
N LEU A 268 9.88 -6.80 -1.15
CA LEU A 268 10.65 -5.63 -1.59
C LEU A 268 11.14 -4.83 -0.38
N ASN A 269 10.30 -4.65 0.63
CA ASN A 269 10.68 -4.04 1.91
C ASN A 269 11.53 -5.02 2.75
N ARG A 270 12.54 -4.49 3.44
CA ARG A 270 13.53 -5.24 4.20
C ARG A 270 13.74 -4.69 5.62
N CYS A 271 13.13 -3.56 5.98
CA CYS A 271 13.25 -3.08 7.35
C CYS A 271 12.57 -4.05 8.33
N PRO A 272 13.07 -4.15 9.58
CA PRO A 272 12.51 -5.03 10.61
C PRO A 272 11.00 -4.86 10.76
N ARG A 273 10.31 -5.96 11.07
CA ARG A 273 8.85 -5.99 11.31
C ARG A 273 8.52 -6.13 12.79
N GLU A 274 9.53 -6.32 13.62
CA GLU A 274 9.42 -6.39 15.07
C GLU A 274 8.94 -5.05 15.63
N LEU A 275 8.17 -5.12 16.73
CA LEU A 275 7.63 -3.95 17.38
C LEU A 275 8.77 -3.06 17.92
N VAL A 276 8.98 -1.90 17.29
CA VAL A 276 9.97 -0.92 17.72
C VAL A 276 9.45 -0.15 18.92
N ARG A 277 10.27 -0.06 19.96
CA ARG A 277 10.02 0.77 21.14
C ARG A 277 10.78 2.09 21.03
N LEU A 278 10.07 3.20 21.18
CA LEU A 278 10.62 4.55 21.28
C LEU A 278 10.59 4.98 22.76
N ASP A 279 11.69 5.54 23.29
CA ASP A 279 11.80 5.92 24.71
C ASP A 279 11.48 7.40 25.00
#